data_AF-A0A843I0P4-F1
#
_entry.id   AF-A0A843I0P4-F1
#
_cell.length_a   1.000
_cell.length_b   1.000
_cell.length_c   1.000
_cell.angle_alpha   90.00
_cell.angle_beta   90.00
_cell.angle_gamma   90.00
#
_symmetry.space_group_name_H-M   'P 1'
#
loop_
_entity.id
_entity.type
_entity.pdbx_description
1 polymer ?
#
loop_
_entity_poly.entity_id
_entity_poly.type
_entity_poly.pdbx_seq_one_letter_code
_entity_poly.pdbx_strand_id
1 'polypeptide(L)'
;MIYACKKCGYVFWAKRARCPKCGSVEFDILNENLGDLIVFWKLNATPEGFENSYYLCLVKIMGSNAFCRSLEEPKSSKVILNNDGTCKSY
;
A
#
# COMPACT_ATOMS: atom_id res chain seq x y z
N MET A 1 0.39 -3.98 5.31
CA MET A 1 0.31 -5.46 5.34
C MET A 1 -0.70 -5.94 4.31
N ILE A 2 -0.32 -6.96 3.55
CA ILE A 2 -1.15 -7.57 2.51
C ILE A 2 -1.84 -8.80 3.08
N TYR A 3 -3.10 -8.99 2.70
CA TYR A 3 -3.89 -10.15 3.11
C TYR A 3 -4.28 -10.95 1.87
N ALA A 4 -4.18 -12.27 1.97
CA ALA A 4 -4.66 -13.21 0.96
C ALA A 4 -5.75 -14.09 1.55
N CYS A 5 -6.87 -14.24 0.84
CA CYS A 5 -7.95 -15.12 1.25
C CYS A 5 -7.56 -16.60 1.09
N LYS A 6 -7.60 -17.40 2.17
CA LYS A 6 -7.27 -18.84 2.12
C LYS A 6 -8.12 -19.62 1.13
N LYS A 7 -9.40 -19.27 1.03
CA LYS A 7 -10.37 -19.99 0.17
C LYS A 7 -10.22 -19.71 -1.33
N CYS A 8 -9.90 -18.49 -1.74
CA CYS A 8 -9.95 -18.09 -3.16
C CYS A 8 -8.69 -17.40 -3.69
N GLY A 9 -7.67 -17.22 -2.85
CA GLY A 9 -6.40 -16.58 -3.21
C GLY A 9 -6.49 -15.08 -3.49
N TYR A 10 -7.65 -14.44 -3.33
CA TYR A 10 -7.78 -13.01 -3.59
C TYR A 10 -6.93 -12.19 -2.62
N VAL A 11 -6.07 -11.32 -3.19
CA VAL A 11 -5.12 -10.49 -2.46
C VAL A 11 -5.64 -9.06 -2.35
N PHE A 12 -5.57 -8.49 -1.16
CA PHE A 12 -6.00 -7.13 -0.90
C PHE A 12 -5.15 -6.43 0.16
N TRP A 13 -5.03 -5.12 0.00
CA TRP A 13 -4.42 -4.24 0.98
C TRP A 13 -5.42 -3.95 2.12
N ALA A 14 -4.91 -3.97 3.37
CA ALA A 14 -5.65 -3.81 4.63
C ALA A 14 -6.54 -4.98 5.07
N LYS A 15 -6.63 -5.17 6.41
CA LYS A 15 -7.43 -6.25 7.00
C LYS A 15 -8.91 -5.99 6.73
N ARG A 16 -9.63 -7.02 6.31
CA ARG A 16 -11.08 -6.97 6.09
C ARG A 16 -11.78 -7.99 6.98
N ALA A 17 -13.03 -7.71 7.34
CA ALA A 17 -13.86 -8.66 8.07
C ALA A 17 -14.22 -9.88 7.20
N ARG A 18 -14.42 -9.69 5.89
CA ARG A 18 -14.78 -10.74 4.92
C ARG A 18 -14.10 -10.52 3.57
N CYS A 19 -13.83 -11.61 2.86
CA CYS A 19 -13.31 -11.59 1.51
C CYS A 19 -14.36 -10.99 0.55
N PRO A 20 -14.02 -9.97 -0.25
CA PRO A 20 -14.98 -9.36 -1.17
C PRO A 20 -15.37 -10.27 -2.34
N LYS A 21 -14.57 -11.30 -2.67
CA LYS A 21 -14.89 -12.25 -3.75
C LYS A 21 -15.70 -13.47 -3.29
N CYS A 22 -15.38 -14.04 -2.14
CA CYS A 22 -15.96 -15.33 -1.71
C CYS A 22 -16.59 -15.33 -0.32
N GLY A 23 -16.56 -14.21 0.40
CA GLY A 23 -17.16 -14.05 1.72
C GLY A 23 -16.43 -14.73 2.89
N SER A 24 -15.33 -15.46 2.65
CA SER A 24 -14.54 -16.10 3.71
C SER A 24 -13.99 -15.10 4.74
N VAL A 25 -13.81 -15.54 5.98
CA VAL A 25 -13.22 -14.77 7.09
C VAL A 25 -11.77 -15.17 7.38
N GLU A 26 -11.25 -16.17 6.67
CA GLU A 26 -9.91 -16.71 6.89
C GLU A 26 -8.91 -16.12 5.90
N PHE A 27 -7.85 -15.50 6.43
CA PHE A 27 -6.82 -14.81 5.67
C PHE A 27 -5.42 -15.20 6.14
N ASP A 28 -4.49 -15.25 5.18
CA ASP A 28 -3.05 -15.25 5.44
C ASP A 28 -2.50 -13.83 5.31
N ILE A 29 -1.43 -13.55 6.06
CA ILE A 29 -0.66 -12.31 5.96
C ILE A 29 0.55 -12.57 5.08
N LEU A 30 0.68 -11.80 4.01
CA LEU A 30 1.83 -11.87 3.12
C LEU A 30 2.81 -10.76 3.50
N ASN A 31 4.03 -11.16 3.87
CA ASN A 31 5.11 -10.26 4.28
C ASN A 31 5.96 -9.84 3.07
N GLU A 32 5.32 -9.19 2.11
CA GLU A 32 6.00 -8.53 1.00
C GLU A 32 5.86 -7.02 1.19
N ASN A 33 6.96 -6.29 1.04
CA ASN A 33 6.99 -4.83 1.21
C ASN A 33 7.57 -4.10 -0.01
N LEU A 34 8.04 -4.81 -1.03
CA LEU A 34 8.50 -4.22 -2.27
C LEU A 34 7.32 -4.06 -3.24
N GLY A 35 7.00 -2.81 -3.57
CA GLY A 35 5.93 -2.45 -4.51
C GLY A 35 6.46 -1.79 -5.77
N ASP A 36 5.75 -1.97 -6.88
CA ASP A 36 5.97 -1.22 -8.10
C ASP A 36 5.22 0.12 -8.01
N LEU A 37 5.94 1.22 -8.19
CA LEU A 37 5.36 2.55 -8.22
C LEU A 37 4.60 2.76 -9.54
N ILE A 38 3.31 3.07 -9.44
CA ILE A 38 2.46 3.32 -10.61
C ILE A 38 2.46 4.81 -10.95
N VAL A 39 2.17 5.65 -9.97
CA VAL A 39 2.07 7.10 -10.10
C VAL A 39 2.21 7.75 -8.72
N PHE A 40 2.63 9.01 -8.69
CA PHE A 40 2.69 9.81 -7.48
C PHE A 40 2.20 11.23 -7.70
N TRP A 41 1.76 11.87 -6.62
CA TRP A 41 1.38 13.28 -6.59
C TRP A 41 2.06 13.96 -5.41
N LYS A 42 2.58 15.17 -5.63
CA LYS A 42 3.01 16.02 -4.53
C LYS A 42 1.81 16.75 -3.95
N LEU A 43 1.53 16.51 -2.66
CA LEU A 43 0.55 17.27 -1.90
C LEU A 43 1.28 18.37 -1.13
N ASN A 44 0.81 19.61 -1.27
CA ASN A 44 1.38 20.79 -0.59
C ASN A 44 0.41 21.40 0.44
N ALA A 45 -0.81 20.87 0.52
CA ALA A 45 -1.83 21.25 1.49
C ALA A 45 -2.33 19.95 2.13
N THR A 46 -1.98 19.77 3.41
CA THR A 46 -2.16 18.51 4.13
C THR A 46 -2.95 18.77 5.42
N PRO A 47 -3.67 17.77 5.94
CA PRO A 47 -4.44 17.93 7.17
C PRO A 47 -3.52 18.07 8.39
N GLU A 48 -4.05 18.66 9.46
CA GLU A 48 -3.36 18.76 10.74
C GLU A 48 -2.92 17.37 11.24
N GLY A 49 -1.71 17.28 11.82
CA GLY A 49 -1.09 16.03 12.24
C GLY A 49 -0.28 15.31 11.16
N PHE A 50 -0.19 15.88 9.96
CA PHE A 50 0.67 15.39 8.87
C PHE A 50 1.74 16.45 8.49
N GLU A 51 2.74 16.03 7.74
CA GLU A 51 3.77 16.92 7.23
C GLU A 51 3.18 17.92 6.24
N ASN A 52 3.67 19.17 6.23
CA ASN A 52 3.16 20.26 5.37
C ASN A 52 3.17 19.94 3.87
N SER A 53 4.05 19.04 3.44
CA SER A 53 4.06 18.49 2.09
C SER A 53 4.61 17.07 2.09
N TYR A 54 4.02 16.20 1.27
CA TYR A 54 4.49 14.85 1.02
C TYR A 54 4.01 14.36 -0.35
N TYR A 55 4.59 13.26 -0.80
CA TYR A 55 4.19 12.57 -2.02
C TYR A 55 3.21 11.44 -1.67
N LEU A 56 2.03 11.45 -2.28
CA LEU A 56 1.10 10.34 -2.23
C LEU A 56 1.39 9.40 -3.41
N CYS A 57 1.76 8.17 -3.13
CA CYS A 57 2.17 7.18 -4.12
C CYS A 57 1.10 6.09 -4.26
N LEU A 58 0.66 5.84 -5.49
CA LEU A 58 -0.10 4.65 -5.83
C LEU A 58 0.87 3.54 -6.24
N VAL A 59 0.82 2.41 -5.55
CA VAL A 59 1.77 1.30 -5.74
C VAL A 59 1.02 0.00 -5.97
N LYS A 60 1.61 -0.88 -6.77
CA LYS A 60 1.15 -2.25 -6.97
C LYS A 60 2.04 -3.19 -6.18
N ILE A 61 1.44 -4.02 -5.35
CA ILE A 61 2.17 -5.02 -4.55
C ILE A 61 1.40 -6.33 -4.54
N MET A 62 2.06 -7.42 -4.97
CA MET A 62 1.45 -8.75 -5.13
C MET A 62 0.10 -8.74 -5.87
N GLY A 63 -0.03 -7.90 -6.89
CA GLY A 63 -1.26 -7.76 -7.68
C GLY A 63 -2.36 -6.90 -7.05
N SER A 64 -2.15 -6.36 -5.84
CA SER A 64 -3.06 -5.42 -5.19
C SER A 64 -2.55 -3.98 -5.29
N ASN A 65 -3.47 -3.01 -5.33
CA ASN A 65 -3.12 -1.60 -5.31
C ASN A 65 -3.19 -1.05 -3.88
N ALA A 66 -2.24 -0.20 -3.52
CA ALA A 66 -2.18 0.45 -2.23
C ALA A 66 -1.72 1.91 -2.37
N PHE A 67 -2.10 2.74 -1.39
CA PHE A 67 -1.51 4.06 -1.23
C PHE A 67 -0.46 4.04 -0.12
N CYS A 68 0.65 4.74 -0.34
CA CYS A 68 1.65 5.05 0.67
C CYS A 68 2.12 6.49 0.55
N ARG A 69 2.64 7.05 1.64
CA ARG A 69 3.19 8.42 1.70
C ARG A 69 4.71 8.40 1.67
N SER A 70 5.33 9.27 0.88
CA SER A 70 6.78 9.47 0.87
C SER A 70 7.10 10.93 1.19
N LEU A 71 8.08 11.18 2.05
CA LEU A 71 8.57 12.54 2.33
C LEU A 71 9.49 13.05 1.22
N GLU A 72 10.06 12.13 0.45
CA GLU A 72 10.94 12.43 -0.68
C GLU A 72 10.24 12.12 -2.00
N GLU A 73 10.62 12.82 -3.06
CA GLU A 73 10.17 12.50 -4.40
C GLU A 73 10.65 11.10 -4.80
N PRO A 74 9.74 10.20 -5.21
CA PRO A 74 10.16 8.87 -5.66
C PRO A 74 11.03 8.97 -6.91
N LYS A 75 12.25 8.41 -6.86
CA LYS A 75 13.22 8.40 -7.97
C LYS A 75 13.35 7.04 -8.67
N SER A 76 12.69 6.02 -8.12
CA SER A 76 12.75 4.64 -8.58
C SER A 76 11.35 4.16 -8.94
N SER A 77 11.25 3.23 -9.90
CA SER A 77 10.00 2.53 -10.24
C SER A 77 9.58 1.52 -9.18
N LYS A 78 10.42 1.32 -8.14
CA LYS A 78 10.12 0.46 -7.00
C LYS A 78 10.23 1.25 -5.69
N VAL A 79 9.38 0.87 -4.74
CA VAL A 79 9.36 1.45 -3.41
C VAL A 79 9.25 0.38 -2.34
N ILE A 80 9.84 0.64 -1.17
CA ILE A 80 9.67 -0.16 0.03
C ILE A 80 8.54 0.46 0.85
N LEU A 81 7.51 -0.32 1.15
CA LEU A 81 6.38 0.07 1.99
C LEU A 81 6.67 -0.24 3.46
N ASN A 82 6.36 0.72 4.33
CA ASN A 82 6.43 0.57 5.77
C ASN A 82 5.04 0.24 6.35
N ASN A 83 5.00 -0.28 7.57
CA ASN A 83 3.75 -0.68 8.23
C ASN A 83 2.88 0.49 8.68
N ASP A 84 3.42 1.70 8.74
CA ASP A 84 2.75 2.95 9.10
C ASP A 84 2.10 3.66 7.90
N GLY A 85 2.11 3.03 6.71
CA GLY A 85 1.58 3.61 5.49
C GLY A 85 2.52 4.59 4.81
N THR A 86 3.80 4.67 5.22
CA THR A 86 4.84 5.39 4.49
C THR A 86 5.57 4.48 3.50
N CYS A 87 6.31 5.08 2.57
CA CYS A 87 7.19 4.37 1.65
C CYS A 87 8.37 5.24 1.22
N LYS A 88 9.41 4.59 0.71
CA LYS A 88 10.61 5.22 0.15
C LYS A 88 11.03 4.53 -1.13
N SER A 89 11.75 5.22 -2.02
CA SER A 89 12.37 4.57 -3.18
C SER A 89 13.31 3.45 -2.74
N TYR A 90 13.26 2.35 -3.49
CA TYR A 90 14.22 1.24 -3.39
C TYR A 90 15.51 1.61 -4.12
#